data_AF-A0A820NQ33-F1
#
_entry.id   AF-A0A820NQ33-F1
#
_cell.length_a   1.000
_cell.length_b   1.000
_cell.length_c   1.000
_cell.angle_alpha   90.00
_cell.angle_beta   90.00
_cell.angle_gamma   90.00
#
_symmetry.space_group_name_H-M   'P 1'
#
loop_
_entity.id
_entity.type
_entity.pdbx_description
1 polymer ?
#
loop_
_entity_poly.entity_id
_entity_poly.type
_entity_poly.pdbx_seq_one_letter_code
_entity_poly.pdbx_strand_id
1 'polypeptide(L)'
;MSAFGLQAIRDMFSAMMDICSQLILRWKRFAGEEIDFLHNLCDEIVQERRKYPNDVNDLLNQMINGKESETCQQLSDENIRCQLLTFLVAGHETTSGLLSFTMYYL
;
A
#
# COMPACT_ATOMS: atom_id res chain seq x y z
N MET A 1 18.52 9.64 -27.08
CA MET A 1 17.95 10.23 -25.84
C MET A 1 17.12 9.12 -25.20
N SER A 2 17.44 8.66 -23.98
CA SER A 2 16.66 7.57 -23.39
C SER A 2 15.24 8.09 -23.11
N ALA A 3 14.22 7.30 -23.43
CA ALA A 3 12.81 7.68 -23.22
C ALA A 3 12.48 7.93 -21.73
N PHE A 4 13.37 7.50 -20.81
CA PHE A 4 13.22 7.58 -19.37
C PHE A 4 14.40 8.32 -18.70
N GLY A 5 14.94 9.36 -19.35
CA GLY A 5 15.88 10.27 -18.69
C GLY A 5 15.18 11.11 -17.61
N LEU A 6 15.90 11.58 -16.59
CA LEU A 6 15.35 12.38 -15.48
C LEU A 6 14.46 13.55 -15.93
N GLN A 7 14.90 14.30 -16.94
CA GLN A 7 14.10 15.40 -17.49
C GLN A 7 12.85 14.90 -18.22
N ALA A 8 12.97 13.84 -19.02
CA ALA A 8 11.83 13.24 -19.70
C ALA A 8 10.79 12.69 -18.71
N ILE A 9 11.22 12.05 -17.61
CA ILE A 9 10.32 11.58 -16.53
C ILE A 9 9.61 12.76 -15.87
N ARG A 10 10.32 13.86 -15.60
CA ARG A 10 9.73 15.07 -15.03
C ARG A 10 8.68 15.67 -15.97
N ASP A 11 8.97 15.73 -17.27
CA ASP A 11 8.05 16.26 -18.27
C ASP A 11 6.82 15.35 -18.46
N MET A 12 6.99 14.03 -18.26
CA MET A 12 5.90 13.05 -18.29
C MET A 12 5.00 13.06 -17.04
N PHE A 13 5.40 13.72 -15.94
CA PHE A 13 4.69 13.64 -14.66
C PHE A 13 3.21 14.00 -14.77
N SER A 14 2.87 15.04 -15.53
CA SER A 14 1.47 15.45 -15.70
C SER A 14 0.65 14.39 -16.43
N ALA A 15 1.18 13.76 -17.48
CA ALA A 15 0.51 12.68 -18.19
C ALA A 15 0.43 11.41 -17.33
N MET A 16 1.44 11.15 -16.50
CA MET A 16 1.44 10.05 -15.55
C MET A 16 0.33 10.21 -14.51
N MET A 17 0.14 11.42 -13.97
CA MET A 17 -0.94 11.73 -13.02
C MET A 17 -2.33 11.60 -13.65
N ASP A 18 -2.50 11.98 -14.92
CA ASP A 18 -3.74 11.76 -15.66
C ASP A 18 -4.05 10.26 -15.80
N ILE A 19 -3.08 9.46 -16.24
CA ILE A 19 -3.22 7.99 -16.33
C ILE A 19 -3.54 7.38 -14.96
N CYS A 20 -2.82 7.76 -13.91
CA CYS A 20 -3.08 7.28 -12.54
C CYS A 20 -4.52 7.62 -12.10
N SER A 21 -4.99 8.84 -12.39
CA SER A 21 -6.36 9.26 -12.06
C SER A 21 -7.40 8.40 -12.79
N GLN A 22 -7.20 8.14 -14.08
CA GLN A 22 -8.08 7.28 -14.87
C GLN A 22 -8.09 5.84 -14.36
N LEU A 23 -6.93 5.30 -13.97
CA LEU A 23 -6.82 3.96 -13.38
C LEU A 23 -7.57 3.88 -12.05
N ILE A 24 -7.43 4.88 -11.18
CA ILE A 24 -8.15 4.94 -9.90
C ILE A 24 -9.67 5.00 -10.12
N LEU A 25 -10.14 5.83 -11.06
CA LEU A 25 -11.56 5.92 -11.39
C LEU A 25 -12.11 4.61 -11.95
N ARG A 26 -11.33 3.93 -12.79
CA ARG A 26 -11.70 2.63 -13.35
C ARG A 26 -11.72 1.56 -12.27
N TRP A 27 -10.70 1.52 -11.42
CA TRP A 27 -10.65 0.62 -10.27
C TRP A 27 -11.88 0.78 -9.38
N LYS A 28 -12.22 2.03 -9.00
CA LYS A 28 -13.42 2.33 -8.21
C LYS A 28 -14.72 1.81 -8.83
N ARG A 29 -14.80 1.73 -10.16
CA ARG A 29 -15.98 1.23 -10.87
C ARG A 29 -16.07 -0.31 -10.89
N PHE A 30 -14.93 -1.00 -10.95
CA PHE A 30 -14.87 -2.44 -11.19
C PHE A 30 -14.61 -3.28 -9.96
N ALA A 31 -14.09 -2.69 -8.90
CA ALA A 31 -13.48 -3.45 -7.83
C ALA A 31 -14.46 -3.77 -6.67
N GLY A 32 -15.77 -3.74 -6.94
CA GLY A 32 -16.86 -3.83 -5.96
C GLY A 32 -16.67 -4.88 -4.86
N GLU A 33 -16.99 -6.14 -5.13
CA GLU A 33 -17.05 -7.17 -4.07
C GLU A 33 -15.66 -7.59 -3.53
N GLU A 34 -14.62 -7.52 -4.37
CA GLU A 34 -13.26 -7.94 -4.00
C GLU A 34 -12.55 -6.94 -3.08
N ILE A 35 -12.79 -5.64 -3.26
CA ILE A 35 -12.26 -4.62 -2.35
C ILE A 35 -12.88 -4.76 -0.97
N ASP A 36 -14.19 -4.97 -0.90
CA ASP A 36 -14.89 -5.03 0.39
C ASP A 36 -14.34 -6.17 1.23
N PHE A 37 -14.04 -7.32 0.62
CA PHE A 37 -13.34 -8.41 1.28
C PHE A 37 -11.97 -8.00 1.84
N LEU A 38 -11.12 -7.35 1.03
CA LEU A 38 -9.79 -6.92 1.44
C LEU A 38 -9.82 -5.85 2.53
N HIS A 39 -10.77 -4.92 2.44
CA HIS A 39 -11.01 -3.92 3.46
C HIS A 39 -11.44 -4.55 4.78
N ASN A 40 -12.42 -5.46 4.75
CA ASN A 40 -12.89 -6.18 5.94
C ASN A 40 -11.76 -7.00 6.58
N LEU A 41 -10.96 -7.70 5.78
CA LEU A 41 -9.80 -8.45 6.28
C LEU A 41 -8.79 -7.53 6.99
N CYS A 42 -8.47 -6.38 6.39
CA CYS A 42 -7.55 -5.42 7.02
C CYS A 42 -8.15 -4.83 8.30
N ASP A 43 -9.45 -4.51 8.31
CA ASP A 43 -10.15 -4.00 9.48
C ASP A 43 -10.17 -5.03 10.62
N GLU A 44 -10.42 -6.30 10.32
CA GLU A 44 -10.35 -7.41 11.28
C GLU A 44 -8.96 -7.53 11.91
N ILE A 45 -7.88 -7.49 11.09
CA ILE A 45 -6.49 -7.54 11.59
C ILE A 45 -6.21 -6.38 12.56
N VAL A 46 -6.64 -5.17 12.23
CA VAL A 46 -6.46 -3.98 13.09
C VAL A 46 -7.26 -4.14 14.38
N GLN A 47 -8.51 -4.58 14.29
CA GLN A 47 -9.39 -4.78 15.45
C GLN A 47 -8.87 -5.87 16.40
N GLU A 48 -8.42 -7.01 15.86
CA GLU A 48 -7.81 -8.07 16.65
C GLU A 48 -6.57 -7.58 17.40
N ARG A 49 -5.69 -6.82 16.72
CA ARG A 49 -4.50 -6.24 17.37
C ARG A 49 -4.86 -5.27 18.48
N ARG A 50 -5.88 -4.43 18.30
CA ARG A 50 -6.36 -3.51 19.34
C ARG A 50 -6.99 -4.25 20.52
N LYS A 51 -7.69 -5.36 20.27
CA LYS A 51 -8.34 -6.19 21.29
C LYS A 51 -7.33 -7.02 22.10
N TYR A 52 -6.28 -7.50 21.44
CA TYR A 52 -5.19 -8.26 22.05
C TYR A 52 -3.84 -7.59 21.78
N PRO A 53 -3.53 -6.48 22.48
CA PRO A 53 -2.26 -5.79 22.31
C PRO A 53 -1.10 -6.71 22.62
N ASN A 54 -0.06 -6.65 21.79
CA ASN A 54 1.22 -7.30 22.01
C ASN A 54 2.35 -6.29 21.83
N ASP A 55 3.51 -6.57 22.41
CA ASP A 55 4.68 -5.69 22.35
C ASP A 55 5.65 -6.08 21.21
N VAL A 56 5.09 -6.60 20.11
CA VAL A 56 5.89 -6.97 18.94
C VAL A 56 6.32 -5.70 18.21
N ASN A 57 7.59 -5.58 17.85
CA ASN A 57 8.05 -4.46 17.03
C ASN A 57 7.77 -4.72 15.55
N ASP A 58 6.50 -4.61 15.14
CA ASP A 58 6.05 -4.78 13.75
C ASP A 58 5.42 -3.49 13.17
N LEU A 59 5.23 -3.49 11.85
CA LEU A 59 4.66 -2.37 11.12
C LEU A 59 3.27 -1.98 11.65
N LEU A 60 2.45 -2.97 12.04
CA LEU A 60 1.10 -2.69 12.53
C LEU A 60 1.12 -1.96 13.87
N ASN A 61 1.99 -2.37 14.80
CA ASN A 61 2.17 -1.67 16.06
C ASN A 61 2.77 -0.27 15.86
N GLN A 62 3.66 -0.10 14.88
CA GLN A 62 4.15 1.24 14.50
C GLN A 62 3.01 2.11 13.94
N MET A 63 2.12 1.56 13.11
CA MET A 63 0.98 2.29 12.54
C MET A 63 -0.09 2.65 13.59
N ILE A 64 -0.33 1.78 14.57
CA ILE A 64 -1.32 2.00 15.63
C ILE A 64 -0.81 2.98 16.70
N ASN A 65 0.45 2.83 17.12
CA ASN A 65 1.00 3.58 18.26
C ASN A 65 1.82 4.80 17.83
N GLY A 66 2.31 4.82 16.59
CA GLY A 66 3.10 5.89 16.03
C GLY A 66 2.35 7.22 16.04
N LYS A 67 3.06 8.28 16.39
CA LYS A 67 2.57 9.66 16.31
C LYS A 67 3.38 10.40 15.28
N GLU A 68 2.69 11.16 14.44
CA GLU A 68 3.32 12.05 13.48
C GLU A 68 4.13 13.12 14.23
N SER A 69 5.37 13.38 13.78
CA SER A 69 6.34 14.19 14.52
C SER A 69 5.93 15.66 14.66
N GLU A 70 5.19 16.20 13.69
CA GLU A 70 4.81 17.60 13.65
C GLU A 70 3.45 17.86 14.32
N THR A 71 2.46 17.01 14.07
CA THR A 71 1.08 17.20 14.54
C THR A 71 0.78 16.43 15.83
N CYS A 72 1.66 15.49 16.22
CA CYS A 72 1.42 14.50 17.27
C CYS A 72 0.14 13.66 17.09
N GLN A 73 -0.41 13.62 15.87
CA GLN A 73 -1.61 12.85 15.55
C GLN A 73 -1.26 11.38 15.24
N GLN A 74 -2.21 10.50 15.56
CA GLN A 74 -2.16 9.09 15.15
C GLN A 74 -2.86 8.92 13.81
N LEU A 75 -2.48 7.88 13.07
CA LEU A 75 -3.17 7.52 11.84
C LEU A 75 -4.63 7.14 12.15
N SER A 76 -5.55 7.57 11.27
CA SER A 76 -6.93 7.09 11.31
C SER A 76 -6.99 5.61 10.93
N ASP A 77 -7.98 4.88 11.42
CA ASP A 77 -8.14 3.47 11.07
C ASP A 77 -8.28 3.26 9.55
N GLU A 78 -8.94 4.20 8.85
CA GLU A 78 -9.00 4.19 7.38
C GLU A 78 -7.59 4.29 6.75
N ASN A 79 -6.74 5.16 7.26
CA ASN A 79 -5.36 5.30 6.76
C ASN A 79 -4.53 4.06 7.07
N ILE A 80 -4.68 3.47 8.26
CA ILE A 80 -4.00 2.22 8.63
C ILE A 80 -4.42 1.09 7.68
N ARG A 81 -5.72 0.93 7.42
CA ARG A 81 -6.26 -0.03 6.45
C ARG A 81 -5.66 0.16 5.06
N CYS A 82 -5.67 1.39 4.55
CA CYS A 82 -5.11 1.69 3.22
C CYS A 82 -3.60 1.38 3.13
N GLN A 83 -2.84 1.66 4.19
CA GLN A 83 -1.41 1.33 4.22
C GLN A 83 -1.16 -0.18 4.31
N LEU A 84 -1.90 -0.91 5.14
CA LEU A 84 -1.82 -2.37 5.20
C LEU A 84 -2.10 -2.99 3.82
N LEU A 85 -3.16 -2.54 3.15
CA LEU A 85 -3.50 -3.01 1.81
C LEU A 85 -2.38 -2.72 0.81
N THR A 86 -1.78 -1.53 0.90
CA THR A 86 -0.65 -1.13 0.05
C THR A 86 0.55 -2.08 0.23
N PHE A 87 0.90 -2.41 1.48
CA PHE A 87 1.99 -3.36 1.74
C PHE A 87 1.69 -4.77 1.20
N LEU A 88 0.45 -5.23 1.37
CA LEU A 88 0.02 -6.55 0.87
C LEU A 88 0.12 -6.62 -0.65
N VAL A 89 -0.42 -5.63 -1.37
CA VAL A 89 -0.45 -5.65 -2.84
C VAL A 89 0.94 -5.36 -3.43
N ALA A 90 1.62 -4.31 -2.94
CA ALA A 90 2.88 -3.89 -3.54
C ALA A 90 4.05 -4.85 -3.26
N GLY A 91 4.05 -5.50 -2.09
CA GLY A 91 5.18 -6.31 -1.63
C GLY A 91 5.12 -7.79 -2.02
N HIS A 92 3.91 -8.37 -2.07
CA HIS A 92 3.73 -9.81 -2.27
C HIS A 92 4.17 -10.27 -3.67
N GLU A 93 3.68 -9.61 -4.73
CA GLU A 93 3.91 -10.07 -6.11
C GLU A 93 5.33 -9.74 -6.60
N THR A 94 5.82 -8.56 -6.26
CA THR A 94 7.15 -8.11 -6.69
C THR A 94 8.27 -8.94 -6.05
N THR A 95 8.15 -9.23 -4.75
CA THR A 95 9.14 -10.04 -4.02
C THR A 95 9.07 -11.51 -4.42
N SER A 96 7.87 -12.08 -4.55
CA SER A 96 7.72 -13.47 -5.00
C SER A 96 8.20 -13.67 -6.44
N GLY A 97 7.93 -12.71 -7.33
CA GLY A 97 8.45 -12.69 -8.70
C GLY A 97 9.98 -12.63 -8.72
N LEU A 98 10.57 -11.71 -7.94
CA LEU A 98 12.02 -11.60 -7.81
C LEU A 98 12.65 -12.90 -7.32
N LEU A 99 12.11 -13.52 -6.27
CA LEU A 99 12.62 -14.78 -5.72
C LEU A 99 12.48 -15.93 -6.73
N SER A 100 11.37 -15.98 -7.47
CA SER A 100 11.15 -17.00 -8.50
C SER A 100 12.18 -16.90 -9.61
N PHE A 101 12.44 -15.69 -10.12
CA PHE A 101 13.49 -15.48 -11.12
C PHE A 101 14.89 -15.75 -10.55
N THR A 102 15.13 -15.34 -9.30
CA THR A 102 16.40 -15.62 -8.63
C THR A 102 16.66 -17.12 -8.57
N MET A 103 15.69 -17.92 -8.13
CA MET A 103 15.79 -19.39 -8.08
C MET A 103 15.84 -20.03 -9.47
N TYR A 104 15.25 -19.42 -10.48
CA TYR A 104 15.33 -19.91 -11.86
C TYR A 104 16.74 -19.74 -12.47
N TYR A 105 17.44 -18.66 -12.12
CA TYR A 105 18.76 -18.32 -12.65
C TYR A 105 19.94 -18.78 -11.77
N LEU A 106 19.68 -19.31 -10.58
CA LEU A 106 20.68 -19.95 -9.70
C LEU A 106 20.77 -21.46 -9.98
#